data_AF-A0A6M3MHH6-F1
#
_entry.id   AF-A0A6M3MHH6-F1
#
_cell.length_a   1.000
_cell.length_b   1.000
_cell.length_c   1.000
_cell.angle_alpha   90.00
_cell.angle_beta   90.00
_cell.angle_gamma   90.00
#
_symmetry.space_group_name_H-M   'P 1'
#
loop_
_entity.id
_entity.type
_entity.pdbx_description
1 polymer ?
#
loop_
_entity_poly.entity_id
_entity_poly.type
_entity_poly.pdbx_seq_one_letter_code
_entity_poly.pdbx_strand_id
1 'polypeptide(L)' 'MSEFIYDVHHLVRDTDMSICCRCPHCQNVIGIEGDEFDDVRGEQYQCRCGGWLQVNSDAVAIKRDGELPANKGVPDED' A
#
# COMPACT_ATOMS: atom_id res chain seq x y z
N MET A 1 -0.81 -23.08 1.34
CA MET A 1 -1.44 -21.81 1.00
C MET A 1 -0.32 -20.81 0.98
N SER A 2 0.08 -20.41 -0.21
CA SER A 2 1.21 -19.52 -0.44
C SER A 2 0.88 -18.16 0.18
N GLU A 3 1.75 -17.73 1.09
CA GLU A 3 1.70 -16.42 1.73
C GLU A 3 2.12 -15.36 0.70
N PHE A 4 1.30 -15.17 -0.34
CA PHE A 4 1.62 -14.19 -1.37
C PHE A 4 1.51 -12.79 -0.80
N ILE A 5 2.61 -12.06 -0.92
CA ILE A 5 2.70 -10.66 -0.56
C ILE A 5 2.41 -9.87 -1.83
N TYR A 6 1.40 -9.00 -1.80
CA TYR A 6 0.95 -8.27 -2.97
C TYR A 6 1.55 -6.87 -3.00
N ASP A 7 2.05 -6.47 -4.17
CA ASP A 7 2.64 -5.16 -4.37
C ASP A 7 1.60 -4.04 -4.41
N VAL A 8 1.93 -2.94 -3.74
CA VAL A 8 1.21 -1.67 -3.80
C VAL A 8 2.05 -0.67 -4.57
N HIS A 9 1.44 -0.08 -5.61
CA HIS A 9 2.14 0.81 -6.53
C HIS A 9 1.88 2.29 -6.29
N HIS A 10 0.97 2.63 -5.37
CA HIS A 10 0.57 4.02 -5.12
C HIS A 10 0.61 4.34 -3.64
N LEU A 11 1.25 5.46 -3.33
CA LEU A 11 1.32 6.04 -1.99
C LEU A 11 0.72 7.44 -2.03
N VAL A 12 0.08 7.86 -0.95
CA VAL A 12 -0.38 9.24 -0.77
C VAL A 12 0.08 9.75 0.59
N ARG A 13 0.27 11.07 0.69
CA ARG A 13 0.47 11.73 1.97
C ARG A 13 -0.84 12.38 2.40
N ASP A 14 -1.32 12.00 3.57
CA ASP A 14 -2.55 12.55 4.14
C ASP A 14 -2.33 13.95 4.75
N THR A 15 -3.42 14.58 5.19
CA THR A 15 -3.43 15.86 5.87
C THR A 15 -2.54 15.89 7.12
N ASP A 16 -2.50 14.80 7.88
CA ASP A 16 -1.72 14.64 9.11
C ASP A 16 -0.25 14.26 8.87
N MET A 17 0.20 14.24 7.61
CA MET A 17 1.54 13.82 7.15
C MET A 17 1.81 12.31 7.22
N SER A 18 0.85 11.48 7.64
CA SER A 18 0.97 10.03 7.47
C SER A 18 1.09 9.65 5.99
N ILE A 19 1.90 8.62 5.74
CA ILE A 19 1.95 7.95 4.44
C ILE A 19 0.83 6.92 4.44
N CYS A 20 0.01 6.94 3.41
CA CYS A 20 -1.12 6.02 3.27
C CYS A 20 -0.99 5.23 1.97
N CYS A 21 -1.47 3.99 1.99
CA CYS A 21 -1.65 3.18 0.80
C CYS A 21 -2.95 2.41 0.85
N ARG A 22 -3.41 1.93 -0.30
CA ARG A 22 -4.60 1.08 -0.36
C ARG A 22 -4.15 -0.36 -0.18
N CYS A 23 -4.85 -1.12 0.65
CA CYS A 23 -4.58 -2.55 0.80
C CYS A 23 -5.10 -3.31 -0.45
N PRO A 24 -4.30 -4.20 -1.08
CA PRO A 24 -4.74 -4.98 -2.22
C PRO A 24 -5.81 -6.03 -1.87
N HIS A 25 -5.84 -6.50 -0.62
CA HIS A 25 -6.79 -7.51 -0.14
C HIS A 25 -8.19 -6.97 0.09
N CYS A 26 -8.32 -5.95 0.96
CA CYS A 26 -9.61 -5.43 1.40
C CYS A 26 -9.96 -4.06 0.80
N GLN A 27 -9.07 -3.48 -0.02
CA GLN A 27 -9.24 -2.16 -0.65
C GLN A 27 -9.37 -0.99 0.33
N ASN A 28 -9.19 -1.22 1.63
CA ASN A 28 -9.15 -0.18 2.65
C ASN A 28 -7.85 0.60 2.57
N VAL A 29 -7.92 1.91 2.79
CA VAL A 29 -6.74 2.75 2.98
C VAL A 29 -6.18 2.50 4.37
N ILE A 30 -4.88 2.29 4.46
CA ILE A 30 -4.14 2.11 5.70
C ILE A 30 -3.02 3.13 5.77
N GLY A 31 -2.75 3.61 6.99
CA GLY A 31 -1.54 4.36 7.28
C GLY A 31 -0.34 3.44 7.44
N ILE A 32 0.82 3.91 6.99
CA ILE A 32 2.11 3.25 7.03
C ILE A 32 3.05 4.12 7.87
N GLU A 33 3.84 3.50 8.73
CA GLU A 33 4.85 4.20 9.51
C GLU A 33 6.08 4.50 8.65
N GLY A 34 6.38 5.78 8.45
CA GLY A 34 7.53 6.27 7.70
C GLY A 34 7.53 7.80 7.56
N ASP A 35 8.72 8.40 7.51
CA ASP A 35 8.92 9.84 7.38
C ASP A 35 8.98 10.25 5.89
N GLU A 36 9.66 9.48 5.06
CA GLU A 36 9.77 9.71 3.61
C GLU A 36 9.18 8.54 2.81
N PHE A 37 8.78 8.79 1.56
CA PHE A 37 8.28 7.71 0.69
C PHE A 37 9.36 6.67 0.37
N ASP A 38 10.62 7.06 0.42
CA ASP A 38 11.75 6.14 0.17
C ASP A 38 11.93 5.13 1.31
N ASP A 39 11.63 5.53 2.55
CA ASP A 39 11.73 4.66 3.73
C ASP A 39 10.75 3.48 3.68
N VAL A 40 9.60 3.68 3.03
CA VAL A 40 8.53 2.67 2.97
C VAL A 40 8.58 1.83 1.69
N ARG A 41 9.35 2.22 0.68
CA ARG A 41 9.43 1.50 -0.60
C ARG A 41 10.26 0.24 -0.47
N GLY A 42 9.73 -0.88 -0.95
CA GLY A 42 10.33 -2.21 -0.78
C GLY A 42 9.98 -2.87 0.55
N GLU A 43 9.38 -2.15 1.49
CA GLU A 43 9.00 -2.66 2.80
C GLU A 43 7.67 -3.42 2.78
N GLN A 44 7.49 -4.29 3.76
CA GLN A 44 6.32 -5.14 3.89
C GLN A 44 5.50 -4.77 5.12
N TYR A 45 4.18 -4.74 4.97
CA TYR A 45 3.24 -4.37 6.01
C TYR A 45 2.07 -5.35 6.07
N GLN A 46 1.54 -5.54 7.28
CA GLN A 46 0.35 -6.34 7.48
C GLN A 46 -0.87 -5.43 7.66
N CYS A 47 -1.87 -5.60 6.80
CA CYS A 47 -3.15 -4.91 6.98
C CYS A 47 -3.93 -5.52 8.15
N ARG A 48 -4.83 -4.74 8.75
CA ARG A 48 -5.77 -5.21 9.79
C ARG A 48 -6.70 -6.33 9.33
N CYS A 49 -6.87 -6.52 8.01
CA CYS A 49 -7.60 -7.66 7.47
C CYS A 49 -6.81 -8.99 7.51
N GLY A 50 -5.55 -8.97 7.98
CA GLY A 50 -4.65 -10.12 8.04
C GLY A 50 -3.80 -10.32 6.79
N GLY A 51 -4.07 -9.57 5.72
CA GLY A 51 -3.36 -9.68 4.44
C GLY A 51 -2.03 -8.92 4.42
N TRP A 52 -1.00 -9.55 3.85
CA TRP A 52 0.34 -8.96 3.68
C TRP A 52 0.47 -8.17 2.38
N LEU A 53 1.07 -7.00 2.46
CA LEU A 53 1.39 -6.18 1.29
C LEU A 53 2.85 -5.76 1.31
N GLN A 54 3.41 -5.57 0.13
CA GLN A 54 4.71 -4.96 -0.06
C GLN A 54 4.49 -3.63 -0.77
N VAL A 55 5.11 -2.56 -0.31
CA VAL A 55 5.16 -1.34 -1.11
C VAL A 55 6.18 -1.57 -2.21
N ASN A 56 5.76 -1.45 -3.46
CA ASN A 56 6.65 -1.69 -4.58
C ASN A 56 7.83 -0.70 -4.55
N SER A 57 9.05 -1.12 -4.89
CA SER A 57 10.21 -0.22 -4.92
C SER A 57 10.03 0.94 -5.89
N ASP A 58 9.22 0.76 -6.94
CA ASP A 58 8.87 1.78 -7.93
C ASP A 58 7.52 2.47 -7.62
N ALA A 59 6.99 2.33 -6.39
CA ALA A 59 5.71 2.91 -6.03
C ALA A 59 5.73 4.44 -6.20
N VAL A 60 4.69 4.96 -6.85
CA VAL A 60 4.55 6.38 -7.15
C VAL A 60 3.76 7.10 -6.06
N ALA A 61 4.28 8.24 -5.62
CA ALA A 61 3.55 9.13 -4.75
C ALA A 61 2.54 9.94 -5.58
N ILE A 62 1.25 9.81 -5.26
CA ILE A 62 0.22 10.67 -5.83
C ILE A 62 0.17 12.01 -5.07
N LYS A 63 -0.53 12.99 -5.66
CA LYS A 63 -0.70 14.30 -5.05
C LYS A 63 -1.29 14.16 -3.64
N ARG A 64 -0.82 15.01 -2.71
CA ARG A 64 -1.39 15.14 -1.36
C ARG A 64 -2.92 15.28 -1.42
N ASP A 65 -3.62 14.58 -0.53
CA ASP A 65 -5.10 14.50 -0.52
C ASP A 65 -5.71 13.88 -1.80
N GLY A 66 -4.89 13.27 -2.65
CA GLY A 66 -5.33 12.55 -3.83
C GLY A 66 -6.02 11.24 -3.45
N GLU A 67 -7.01 10.84 -4.24
CA GLU A 67 -7.63 9.53 -4.06
C GLU A 67 -6.69 8.41 -4.51
N LEU A 68 -6.37 7.50 -3.59
CA LEU A 68 -5.63 6.28 -3.93
C LEU A 68 -6.46 5.44 -4.89
N PRO A 69 -5.95 5.11 -6.09
CA PRO A 69 -6.66 4.25 -7.02
C PRO A 69 -6.89 2.86 -6.39
N ALA A 70 -7.93 2.17 -6.86
CA ALA A 70 -8.13 0.77 -6.50
C ALA A 70 -6.90 -0.04 -6.91
N ASN A 71 -6.40 -0.89 -6.01
CA ASN A 71 -5.42 -1.87 -6.43
C ASN A 71 -6.12 -2.90 -7.33
N LYS A 72 -5.35 -3.55 -8.20
CA LYS A 72 -5.86 -4.60 -9.08
C LYS A 72 -6.42 -5.83 -8.34
N GLY A 73 -6.38 -5.82 -7.02
CA GLY A 73 -6.80 -6.92 -6.16
C GLY A 73 -5.70 -7.94 -6.02
N VAL A 74 -5.99 -8.95 -5.21
CA VAL A 74 -5.27 -10.22 -5.26
C VAL A 74 -5.57 -10.84 -6.63
N PRO A 75 -4.59 -11.09 -7.52
CA PRO A 75 -4.84 -11.89 -8.71
C PRO A 75 -5.46 -13.23 -8.29
N ASP A 76 -6.60 -13.60 -8.88
CA ASP A 76 -7.14 -14.95 -8.77
C ASP A 76 -6.05 -15.92 -9.27
N GLU A 77 -5.59 -16.80 -8.39
CA GLU A 77 -4.75 -17.92 -8.77
C GLU A 77 -5.59 -18.85 -9.66
N ASP A 78 -5.33 -18.84 -10.97
CA ASP A 78 -5.86 -19.81 -11.94
C ASP A 78 -5.22 -21.19 -11.74
#